data_AF-A0A8T2RC44-F1
#
_entry.id   AF-A0A8T2RC44-F1
#
_cell.length_a   1.000
_cell.length_b   1.000
_cell.length_c   1.000
_cell.angle_alpha   90.00
_cell.angle_beta   90.00
_cell.angle_gamma   90.00
#
_symmetry.space_group_name_H-M   'P 1'
#
loop_
_entity.id
_entity.type
_entity.pdbx_description
1 polymer ?
#
loop_
_entity_poly.entity_id
_entity_poly.type
_entity_poly.pdbx_seq_one_letter_code
_entity_poly.pdbx_strand_id
1 'polypeptide(L)'
;MSHITQRILRWLNYSVIGASFISITCMLILRLVPTAWGWGFLCFSFLTIVSAIVGCISLKGFCYPMHMFLLITSICLEGFLFLLLITRPNSVLDKFQSKRSEYDGRVVLKVNAAVVLWIFCVQIFVMAIACVAHYCEPVDFYEDLEGNARRASLRKGRRLSRVQEESIADEEAEKEIKLATGAARLHKQMRDKYNKKKEHEQEVYDNVEI
;
A
#
# COMPACT_ATOMS: atom_id res chain seq x y z
N MET A 1 6.10 13.23 -18.49
CA MET A 1 7.48 12.87 -18.04
C MET A 1 8.22 11.96 -19.04
N SER A 2 9.46 12.28 -19.43
CA SER A 2 10.21 11.52 -20.46
C SER A 2 10.77 10.16 -19.98
N HIS A 3 10.92 9.19 -20.89
CA HIS A 3 11.53 7.87 -20.61
C HIS A 3 12.97 7.98 -20.04
N ILE A 4 13.68 9.05 -20.37
CA ILE A 4 15.05 9.31 -19.91
C ILE A 4 15.03 9.73 -18.43
N THR A 5 14.15 10.68 -18.06
CA THR A 5 13.96 11.12 -16.66
C THR A 5 13.62 9.94 -15.74
N GLN A 6 12.76 9.05 -16.21
CA GLN A 6 12.35 7.82 -15.51
C GLN A 6 13.49 6.79 -15.33
N ARG A 7 14.48 6.77 -16.22
CA ARG A 7 15.68 5.95 -16.05
C ARG A 7 16.62 6.58 -15.04
N ILE A 8 16.88 7.89 -15.17
CA ILE A 8 17.76 8.65 -14.27
C ILE A 8 17.27 8.54 -12.82
N LEU A 9 15.98 8.76 -12.57
CA LEU A 9 15.39 8.63 -11.23
C LEU A 9 15.57 7.23 -10.62
N ARG A 10 15.45 6.17 -11.42
CA ARG A 10 15.73 4.80 -10.94
C ARG A 10 17.19 4.60 -10.55
N TRP A 11 18.11 5.05 -11.40
CA TRP A 11 19.54 4.96 -11.12
C TRP A 11 19.94 5.73 -9.86
N LEU A 12 19.37 6.92 -9.67
CA LEU A 12 19.59 7.72 -8.46
C LEU A 12 19.06 7.00 -7.21
N ASN A 13 17.84 6.47 -7.25
CA ASN A 13 17.29 5.69 -6.13
C ASN A 13 18.13 4.43 -5.82
N TYR A 14 18.63 3.71 -6.83
CA TYR A 14 19.55 2.60 -6.60
C TYR A 14 20.88 3.03 -5.97
N SER A 15 21.41 4.19 -6.38
CA SER A 15 22.63 4.74 -5.77
C SER A 15 22.42 5.10 -4.30
N VAL A 16 21.24 5.61 -3.94
CA VAL A 16 20.86 5.89 -2.54
C VAL A 16 20.81 4.60 -1.73
N ILE A 17 20.16 3.55 -2.25
CA ILE A 17 20.11 2.24 -1.58
C ILE A 17 21.52 1.70 -1.33
N GLY A 18 22.39 1.73 -2.35
CA GLY A 18 23.78 1.31 -2.21
C GLY A 18 24.55 2.12 -1.17
N ALA A 19 24.40 3.45 -1.19
CA ALA A 19 25.02 4.34 -0.21
C ALA A 19 24.51 4.07 1.22
N SER A 20 23.22 3.77 1.40
CA SER A 20 22.67 3.38 2.70
C SER A 20 23.29 2.08 3.23
N PHE A 21 23.51 1.07 2.38
CA PHE A 21 24.20 -0.16 2.78
C PHE A 21 25.66 0.09 3.18
N ILE A 22 26.35 0.98 2.47
CA ILE A 22 27.72 1.40 2.83
C ILE A 22 27.72 2.08 4.20
N SER A 23 26.79 3.01 4.44
CA SER A 23 26.61 3.68 5.73
C SER A 23 26.38 2.67 6.88
N ILE A 24 25.48 1.70 6.69
CA ILE A 24 25.24 0.63 7.67
C ILE A 24 26.50 -0.19 7.92
N THR A 25 27.26 -0.51 6.86
CA THR A 25 28.50 -1.28 6.96
C THR A 25 29.58 -0.50 7.71
N CYS A 26 29.75 0.80 7.42
CA CYS A 26 30.64 1.69 8.16
C CYS A 26 30.27 1.71 9.65
N MET A 27 28.97 1.78 9.97
CA MET A 27 28.48 1.70 11.35
C MET A 27 28.82 0.37 12.03
N LEU A 28 28.65 -0.75 11.34
CA LEU A 28 29.02 -2.07 11.88
C LEU A 28 30.53 -2.19 12.12
N ILE A 29 31.35 -1.66 11.21
CA ILE A 29 32.82 -1.64 11.34
C ILE A 29 33.26 -0.80 12.54
N LEU A 30 32.56 0.31 12.82
CA LEU A 30 32.77 1.15 13.99
C LEU A 30 32.38 0.47 15.31
N ARG A 31 31.78 -0.74 15.28
CA ARG A 31 31.31 -1.51 16.45
C ARG A 31 30.49 -0.64 17.39
N LEU A 32 29.43 -0.01 16.87
CA LEU A 32 28.51 0.74 17.71
C LEU A 32 27.93 -0.18 18.80
N VAL A 33 28.38 0.04 20.04
CA VAL A 33 27.65 -0.37 21.24
C VAL A 33 26.25 0.25 21.14
N PRO A 34 25.16 -0.47 21.51
CA PRO A 34 23.79 0.02 21.38
C PRO A 34 23.57 1.27 22.25
N THR A 35 23.90 2.42 21.69
CA THR A 35 23.71 3.75 22.25
C THR A 35 22.56 4.41 21.49
N ALA A 36 21.84 5.33 22.13
CA ALA A 36 20.71 6.04 21.51
C ALA A 36 21.08 6.70 20.16
N TRP A 37 22.34 7.13 20.03
CA TRP A 37 22.90 7.69 18.80
C TRP A 37 22.98 6.67 17.67
N GLY A 38 23.44 5.44 17.95
CA GLY A 38 23.47 4.36 16.97
C GLY A 38 22.10 3.95 16.45
N TRP A 39 21.12 3.89 17.35
CA TRP A 39 19.72 3.64 16.97
C TRP A 39 19.18 4.74 16.06
N GLY A 40 19.49 6.01 16.35
CA GLY A 40 19.11 7.14 15.48
C GLY A 40 19.65 7.00 14.06
N PHE A 41 20.93 6.66 13.90
CA PHE A 41 21.56 6.40 12.60
C PHE A 41 20.96 5.22 11.85
N LEU A 42 20.60 4.16 12.58
CA LEU A 42 19.99 2.98 12.00
C LEU A 42 18.58 3.28 11.50
N CYS A 43 17.74 3.91 12.34
CA CYS A 43 16.39 4.36 11.95
C CYS A 43 16.44 5.28 10.74
N PHE A 44 17.41 6.19 10.71
CA PHE A 44 17.64 7.05 9.57
C PHE A 44 17.95 6.25 8.30
N SER A 45 18.91 5.32 8.35
CA SER A 45 19.28 4.50 7.19
C SER A 45 18.10 3.67 6.66
N PHE A 46 17.26 3.14 7.56
CA PHE A 46 16.02 2.46 7.17
C PHE A 46 15.04 3.40 6.48
N LEU A 47 14.86 4.62 7.01
CA LEU A 47 13.95 5.61 6.43
C LEU A 47 14.40 6.03 5.03
N THR A 48 15.71 6.18 4.80
CA THR A 48 16.30 6.43 3.47
C THR A 48 16.07 5.27 2.50
N ILE A 49 16.21 4.02 2.96
CA ILE A 49 15.93 2.85 2.13
C ILE A 49 14.44 2.80 1.75
N VAL A 50 13.55 3.03 2.72
CA VAL A 50 12.11 3.08 2.49
C VAL A 50 11.76 4.21 1.51
N SER A 51 12.33 5.40 1.67
CA SER A 51 12.08 6.53 0.75
C SER A 51 12.55 6.21 -0.66
N ALA A 52 13.71 5.57 -0.84
CA ALA A 52 14.22 5.16 -2.14
C ALA A 52 13.37 4.05 -2.80
N ILE A 53 12.88 3.08 -2.02
CA ILE A 53 11.95 2.05 -2.50
C ILE A 53 10.63 2.68 -2.94
N VAL A 54 10.07 3.58 -2.12
CA VAL A 54 8.85 4.30 -2.46
C VAL A 54 9.07 5.15 -3.71
N GLY A 55 10.23 5.80 -3.87
CA GLY A 55 10.59 6.53 -5.10
C GLY A 55 10.65 5.65 -6.34
N CYS A 56 11.06 4.39 -6.22
CA CYS A 56 10.99 3.42 -7.32
C CYS A 56 9.55 3.01 -7.68
N ILE A 57 8.66 2.98 -6.69
CA ILE A 57 7.25 2.55 -6.84
C ILE A 57 6.36 3.72 -7.27
N SER A 58 6.60 4.95 -6.79
CA SER A 58 5.84 6.15 -7.14
C SER A 58 5.93 6.51 -8.62
N LEU A 59 7.01 6.11 -9.30
CA LEU A 59 7.10 6.16 -10.77
C LEU A 59 5.99 5.36 -11.47
N LYS A 60 5.30 4.45 -10.76
CA LYS A 60 4.21 3.59 -11.27
C LYS A 60 2.81 4.00 -10.78
N GLY A 61 2.65 5.20 -10.18
CA GLY A 61 1.32 5.74 -9.79
C GLY A 61 0.97 5.59 -8.31
N PHE A 62 1.95 5.50 -7.41
CA PHE A 62 1.72 5.53 -5.95
C PHE A 62 1.67 6.97 -5.42
N CYS A 63 0.88 7.19 -4.36
CA CYS A 63 0.56 8.48 -3.73
C CYS A 63 1.77 9.45 -3.65
N TYR A 64 1.88 10.35 -4.63
CA TYR A 64 2.93 11.38 -4.70
C TYR A 64 3.05 12.25 -3.44
N PRO A 65 1.98 12.66 -2.71
CA PRO A 65 2.17 13.47 -1.51
C PRO A 65 2.83 12.67 -0.38
N MET A 66 2.60 11.36 -0.29
CA MET A 66 3.29 10.49 0.68
C MET A 66 4.77 10.33 0.33
N HIS A 67 5.09 10.21 -0.97
CA HIS A 67 6.48 10.18 -1.43
C HIS A 67 7.21 11.49 -1.15
N MET A 68 6.57 12.64 -1.40
CA MET A 68 7.14 13.96 -1.09
C MET A 68 7.32 14.16 0.42
N PHE A 69 6.36 13.76 1.24
CA PHE A 69 6.49 13.81 2.70
C PHE A 69 7.66 12.95 3.20
N LEU A 70 7.81 11.74 2.68
CA LEU A 70 8.92 10.85 3.01
C LEU A 70 10.28 11.44 2.58
N LEU A 71 10.36 12.03 1.39
CA LEU A 71 11.57 12.71 0.91
C LEU A 71 11.94 13.89 1.79
N ILE A 72 11.00 14.78 2.10
CA ILE A 72 11.24 15.96 2.95
C ILE A 72 11.70 15.51 4.34
N THR A 73 11.03 14.52 4.92
CA THR A 73 11.40 13.98 6.25
C THR A 73 12.81 13.39 6.22
N SER A 74 13.16 12.64 5.17
CA SER A 74 14.50 12.07 4.99
C SER A 74 15.58 13.15 4.88
N ILE A 75 15.36 14.16 4.03
CA ILE A 75 16.27 15.29 3.81
C ILE A 75 16.51 16.07 5.12
N CYS A 76 15.46 16.31 5.91
CA CYS A 76 15.58 16.98 7.21
C CYS A 76 16.44 16.18 8.20
N LEU A 77 16.22 14.85 8.26
CA LEU A 77 17.01 13.97 9.12
C LEU A 77 18.47 13.89 8.67
N GLU A 78 18.73 13.85 7.36
CA GLU A 78 20.08 13.87 6.77
C GLU A 78 20.83 15.15 7.08
N GLY A 79 20.16 16.30 6.93
CA GLY A 79 20.72 17.60 7.27
C GLY A 79 21.09 17.67 8.75
N PHE A 80 20.20 17.21 9.64
CA PHE A 80 20.48 17.15 11.07
C PHE A 80 21.65 16.22 11.39
N LEU A 81 21.70 15.06 10.75
CA LEU A 81 22.77 14.08 10.91
C LEU A 81 24.12 14.64 10.47
N PHE A 82 24.18 15.26 9.30
CA PHE A 82 25.37 15.89 8.76
C PHE A 82 25.88 17.02 9.67
N LEU A 83 24.98 17.89 10.15
CA LEU A 83 25.31 18.92 11.12
C LEU A 83 25.87 18.31 12.41
N LEU A 84 25.31 17.19 12.87
CA LEU A 84 25.79 16.51 14.06
C LEU A 84 27.20 15.93 13.90
N LEU A 85 27.46 15.30 12.75
CA LEU A 85 28.79 14.77 12.39
C LEU A 85 29.85 15.87 12.30
N ILE A 86 29.49 17.07 11.83
CA ILE A 86 30.41 18.21 11.74
C ILE A 86 30.61 18.92 13.07
N THR A 87 29.52 19.13 13.82
CA THR A 87 29.56 19.97 15.02
C THR A 87 30.17 19.24 16.21
N ARG A 88 29.97 17.92 16.31
CA ARG A 88 30.45 17.12 17.45
C ARG A 88 31.17 15.83 17.05
N PRO A 89 32.19 15.87 16.17
CA PRO A 89 32.91 14.68 15.73
C PRO A 89 33.57 13.94 16.91
N ASN A 90 34.10 14.69 17.88
CA ASN A 90 34.80 14.15 19.04
C ASN A 90 33.83 13.53 20.07
N SER A 91 32.67 14.15 20.34
CA SER A 91 31.68 13.57 21.27
C SER A 91 31.02 12.31 20.72
N VAL A 92 30.91 12.20 19.39
CA VAL A 92 30.43 11.01 18.70
C VAL A 92 31.46 9.88 18.81
N LEU A 93 32.74 10.17 18.54
CA LEU A 93 33.83 9.19 18.70
C LEU A 93 34.00 8.72 20.16
N ASP A 94 33.92 9.65 21.11
CA ASP A 94 34.10 9.39 22.54
C ASP A 94 32.95 8.52 23.10
N LYS A 95 31.71 8.78 22.65
CA LYS A 95 30.56 7.90 22.95
C LYS A 95 30.61 6.54 22.25
N PHE A 96 31.41 6.39 21.20
CA PHE A 96 31.55 5.12 20.50
C PHE A 96 32.52 4.14 21.16
N GLN A 97 33.21 4.52 22.25
CA GLN A 97 34.06 3.63 23.08
C GLN A 97 34.82 2.57 22.26
N SER A 98 35.37 2.98 21.11
CA SER A 98 35.92 2.02 20.16
C SER A 98 37.26 1.53 20.68
N LYS A 99 37.40 0.20 20.85
CA LYS A 99 38.67 -0.50 21.15
C LYS A 99 39.73 -0.38 20.02
N ARG A 100 39.48 0.43 18.99
CA ARG A 100 40.29 0.61 17.79
C ARG A 100 40.98 1.98 17.84
N SER A 101 42.19 2.06 17.30
CA SER A 101 42.98 3.31 17.22
C SER A 101 42.12 4.51 16.80
N GLU A 102 42.19 5.62 17.56
CA GLU A 102 41.42 6.85 17.31
C GLU A 102 41.55 7.38 15.87
N TYR A 103 42.68 7.09 15.22
CA TYR A 103 42.96 7.48 13.85
C TYR A 103 42.00 6.81 12.85
N ASP A 104 41.77 5.50 13.02
CA ASP A 104 40.92 4.71 12.12
C ASP A 104 39.43 5.09 12.29
N GLY A 105 39.01 5.36 13.54
CA GLY A 105 37.65 5.84 13.84
C GLY A 105 37.31 7.18 13.17
N ARG A 106 38.25 8.14 13.15
CA ARG A 106 38.05 9.44 12.47
C ARG A 106 37.92 9.29 10.95
N VAL A 107 38.67 8.37 10.34
CA VAL A 107 38.58 8.11 8.89
C VAL A 107 37.21 7.53 8.56
N VAL A 108 36.75 6.52 9.29
CA VAL A 108 35.41 5.93 9.05
C VAL A 108 34.30 6.96 9.29
N LEU A 109 34.44 7.83 10.31
CA LEU A 109 33.46 8.90 10.55
C LEU A 109 33.40 9.91 9.39
N LYS A 110 34.56 10.29 8.82
CA LYS A 110 34.62 11.16 7.63
C LYS A 110 34.01 10.51 6.40
N VAL A 111 34.27 9.22 6.18
CA VAL A 111 33.65 8.45 5.09
C VAL A 111 32.13 8.43 5.28
N ASN A 112 31.66 8.17 6.50
CA ASN A 112 30.23 8.18 6.79
C ASN A 112 29.60 9.57 6.56
N ALA A 113 30.27 10.65 6.98
CA ALA A 113 29.81 12.02 6.71
C ALA A 113 29.73 12.31 5.20
N ALA A 114 30.72 11.85 4.42
CA ALA A 114 30.71 12.01 2.97
C ALA A 114 29.57 11.21 2.31
N VAL A 115 29.30 10.00 2.78
CA VAL A 115 28.18 9.18 2.30
C VAL A 115 26.84 9.84 2.63
N VAL A 116 26.65 10.34 3.85
CA VAL A 116 25.42 11.07 4.23
C VAL A 116 25.23 12.32 3.36
N LEU A 117 26.29 13.09 3.10
CA LEU A 117 26.23 14.25 2.22
C LEU A 117 25.87 13.85 0.78
N TRP A 118 26.44 12.76 0.27
CA TRP A 118 26.10 12.24 -1.06
C TRP A 118 24.62 11.88 -1.16
N ILE A 119 24.10 11.14 -0.17
CA ILE A 119 22.68 10.77 -0.11
C ILE A 119 21.80 12.01 -0.12
N PHE A 120 22.14 13.02 0.69
CA PHE A 120 21.43 14.30 0.77
C PHE A 120 21.39 15.04 -0.56
N CYS A 121 22.53 15.15 -1.25
CA CYS A 121 22.60 15.78 -2.56
C CYS A 121 21.73 15.05 -3.60
N VAL A 122 21.78 13.71 -3.61
CA VAL A 122 20.98 12.89 -4.52
C VAL A 122 19.48 13.05 -4.21
N GLN A 123 19.07 13.05 -2.94
CA GLN A 123 17.67 13.25 -2.56
C GLN A 123 17.14 14.63 -2.93
N ILE A 124 17.94 15.69 -2.74
CA ILE A 124 17.57 17.04 -3.23
C ILE A 124 17.37 17.02 -4.74
N PHE A 125 18.25 16.36 -5.49
CA PHE A 125 18.13 16.28 -6.94
C PHE A 125 16.88 15.50 -7.38
N VAL A 126 16.59 14.37 -6.72
CA VAL A 126 15.36 13.60 -6.93
C VAL A 126 14.12 14.45 -6.64
N MET A 127 14.12 15.18 -5.52
CA MET A 127 13.04 16.08 -5.14
C MET A 127 12.88 17.22 -6.14
N ALA A 128 13.97 17.82 -6.62
CA ALA A 128 13.94 18.88 -7.62
C ALA A 128 13.35 18.38 -8.95
N ILE A 129 13.77 17.19 -9.43
CA ILE A 129 13.18 16.57 -10.62
C ILE A 129 11.71 16.28 -10.41
N ALA A 130 11.31 15.75 -9.25
CA ALA A 130 9.91 15.47 -8.92
C ALA A 130 9.08 16.76 -8.93
N CYS A 131 9.57 17.83 -8.31
CA CYS A 131 8.96 19.15 -8.33
C CYS A 131 8.84 19.70 -9.76
N VAL A 132 9.92 19.71 -10.54
CA VAL A 132 9.90 20.22 -11.92
C VAL A 132 8.95 19.41 -12.79
N ALA A 133 8.95 18.08 -12.66
CA ALA A 133 7.99 17.23 -13.36
C ALA A 133 6.55 17.61 -12.99
N HIS A 134 6.27 17.86 -11.72
CA HIS A 134 4.94 18.26 -11.25
C HIS A 134 4.55 19.70 -11.62
N TYR A 135 5.50 20.64 -11.72
CA TYR A 135 5.22 22.05 -12.06
C TYR A 135 5.18 22.29 -13.57
N CYS A 136 5.94 21.53 -14.36
CA CYS A 136 5.97 21.66 -15.82
C CYS A 136 4.90 20.80 -16.53
N GLU A 137 4.32 19.79 -15.87
CA GLU A 137 3.06 19.19 -16.30
C GLU A 137 1.91 19.98 -15.65
N PRO A 138 1.05 20.69 -16.42
CA PRO A 138 0.05 21.57 -15.86
C PRO A 138 -0.99 20.77 -15.06
N VAL A 139 -1.12 21.08 -13.76
CA VAL A 139 -2.33 20.87 -12.91
C VAL A 139 -2.90 19.44 -12.80
N ASP A 140 -2.26 18.39 -13.33
CA ASP A 140 -2.80 17.03 -13.27
C ASP A 140 -2.85 16.42 -11.85
N PHE A 141 -2.10 16.96 -10.88
CA PHE A 141 -2.01 16.36 -9.54
C PHE A 141 -3.28 16.48 -8.71
N TYR A 142 -4.04 17.56 -8.87
CA TYR A 142 -5.36 17.69 -8.22
C TYR A 142 -6.41 16.81 -8.92
N GLU A 143 -6.37 16.73 -10.26
CA GLU A 143 -7.27 15.87 -11.03
C GLU A 143 -7.03 14.38 -10.80
N ASP A 144 -5.80 13.94 -10.51
CA ASP A 144 -5.50 12.51 -10.28
C ASP A 144 -5.93 12.05 -8.87
N LEU A 145 -5.93 12.95 -7.89
CA LEU A 145 -6.50 12.73 -6.55
C LEU A 145 -8.04 12.62 -6.60
N GLU A 146 -8.72 13.56 -7.27
CA GLU A 146 -10.16 13.46 -7.52
C GLU A 146 -10.51 12.27 -8.42
N GLY A 147 -9.69 12.01 -9.44
CA GLY A 147 -9.84 10.90 -10.37
C GLY A 147 -9.74 9.54 -9.67
N ASN A 148 -8.81 9.37 -8.74
CA ASN A 148 -8.70 8.15 -7.94
C ASN A 148 -9.84 8.00 -6.93
N ALA A 149 -10.27 9.08 -6.28
CA ALA A 149 -11.45 9.07 -5.40
C ALA A 149 -12.72 8.70 -6.19
N ARG A 150 -12.88 9.24 -7.40
CA ARG A 150 -13.99 8.96 -8.31
C ARG A 150 -13.95 7.54 -8.86
N ARG A 151 -12.78 7.00 -9.19
CA ARG A 151 -12.63 5.58 -9.57
C ARG A 151 -12.95 4.64 -8.42
N ALA A 152 -12.60 4.99 -7.19
CA ALA A 152 -12.93 4.22 -6.00
C ALA A 152 -14.45 4.24 -5.72
N SER A 153 -15.10 5.40 -5.83
CA SER A 153 -16.56 5.50 -5.68
C SER A 153 -17.32 4.77 -6.79
N LEU A 154 -16.85 4.84 -8.04
CA LEU A 154 -17.43 4.08 -9.16
C LEU A 154 -17.27 2.57 -9.00
N ARG A 155 -16.15 2.09 -8.45
CA ARG A 155 -15.98 0.66 -8.13
C ARG A 155 -16.93 0.22 -7.02
N LYS A 156 -17.13 1.06 -6.01
CA LYS A 156 -18.08 0.80 -4.93
C LYS A 156 -19.53 0.82 -5.43
N GLY A 157 -19.89 1.78 -6.28
CA GLY A 157 -21.19 1.89 -6.92
C GLY A 157 -21.51 0.71 -7.85
N ARG A 158 -20.55 0.26 -8.66
CA ARG A 158 -20.72 -0.95 -9.50
C ARG A 158 -20.96 -2.22 -8.68
N ARG A 159 -20.29 -2.37 -7.54
CA ARG A 159 -20.54 -3.51 -6.63
C ARG A 159 -21.93 -3.42 -6.01
N LEU A 160 -22.34 -2.24 -5.57
CA LEU A 160 -23.66 -2.03 -4.98
C LEU A 160 -24.79 -2.30 -6.00
N SER A 161 -24.62 -1.81 -7.24
CA SER A 161 -25.55 -2.05 -8.33
C SER A 161 -25.70 -3.54 -8.65
N ARG A 162 -24.59 -4.29 -8.67
CA ARG A 162 -24.63 -5.74 -8.90
C ARG A 162 -25.33 -6.50 -7.78
N VAL A 163 -25.05 -6.16 -6.53
CA VAL A 163 -25.72 -6.77 -5.38
C VAL A 163 -27.22 -6.46 -5.40
N GLN A 164 -27.59 -5.24 -5.81
CA GLN A 164 -28.99 -4.85 -5.94
C GLN A 164 -29.69 -5.62 -7.08
N GLU A 165 -29.06 -5.76 -8.23
CA GLU A 165 -29.58 -6.52 -9.38
C GLU A 165 -29.72 -8.02 -9.04
N GLU A 166 -28.75 -8.60 -8.33
CA GLU A 166 -28.81 -9.98 -7.83
C GLU A 166 -29.95 -10.16 -6.80
N SER A 167 -30.17 -9.21 -5.89
CA SER A 167 -31.27 -9.29 -4.91
C SER A 167 -32.66 -9.22 -5.55
N ILE A 168 -32.83 -8.41 -6.59
CA ILE A 168 -34.09 -8.31 -7.33
C ILE A 168 -34.36 -9.61 -8.09
N ALA A 169 -33.33 -10.18 -8.75
CA ALA A 169 -33.44 -11.45 -9.46
C ALA A 169 -33.75 -12.63 -8.52
N ASP A 170 -33.18 -12.64 -7.30
CA ASP A 170 -33.44 -13.67 -6.30
C ASP A 170 -34.88 -13.57 -5.75
N GLU A 171 -35.38 -12.35 -5.49
CA GLU A 171 -36.78 -12.12 -5.10
C GLU A 171 -37.77 -12.54 -6.20
N GLU A 172 -37.45 -12.30 -7.47
CA GLU A 172 -38.27 -12.71 -8.61
C GLU A 172 -38.29 -14.24 -8.75
N ALA A 173 -37.12 -14.89 -8.67
CA ALA A 173 -37.02 -16.35 -8.68
C ALA A 173 -37.77 -16.99 -7.50
N GLU A 174 -37.71 -16.39 -6.30
CA GLU A 174 -38.44 -16.87 -5.14
C GLU A 174 -39.97 -16.78 -5.34
N LYS A 175 -40.47 -15.70 -5.95
CA LYS A 175 -41.89 -15.53 -6.28
C LYS A 175 -42.35 -16.58 -7.30
N GLU A 176 -41.57 -16.83 -8.34
CA GLU A 176 -41.88 -17.86 -9.34
C GLU A 176 -41.93 -19.26 -8.73
N ILE A 177 -40.94 -19.61 -7.90
CA ILE A 177 -40.90 -20.91 -7.21
C ILE A 177 -42.12 -21.08 -6.30
N LYS A 178 -42.49 -20.06 -5.53
CA LYS A 178 -43.69 -20.07 -4.66
C LYS A 178 -44.98 -20.23 -5.46
N LEU A 179 -45.09 -19.56 -6.60
CA LEU A 179 -46.25 -19.68 -7.49
C LEU A 179 -46.36 -21.10 -8.07
N ALA A 180 -45.26 -21.65 -8.58
CA ALA A 180 -45.21 -22.98 -9.17
C ALA A 180 -45.50 -24.08 -8.13
N THR A 181 -44.92 -23.99 -6.93
CA THR A 181 -45.21 -24.93 -5.84
C THR A 181 -46.64 -24.79 -5.31
N GLY A 182 -47.17 -23.56 -5.22
CA GLY A 182 -48.56 -23.30 -4.88
C GLY A 182 -49.54 -23.95 -5.87
N ALA A 183 -49.31 -23.78 -7.17
CA ALA A 183 -50.11 -24.39 -8.23
C ALA A 183 -50.04 -25.93 -8.18
N ALA A 184 -48.85 -26.50 -8.02
CA ALA A 184 -48.66 -27.95 -7.90
C ALA A 184 -49.39 -28.53 -6.66
N ARG A 185 -49.36 -27.83 -5.53
CA ARG A 185 -50.06 -28.23 -4.30
C ARG A 185 -51.58 -28.20 -4.48
N LEU A 186 -52.11 -27.17 -5.14
CA LEU A 186 -53.53 -27.05 -5.43
C LEU A 186 -54.01 -28.17 -6.35
N HIS A 187 -53.25 -28.47 -7.40
CA HIS A 187 -53.55 -29.57 -8.33
C HIS A 187 -53.57 -30.93 -7.61
N LYS A 188 -52.65 -31.17 -6.67
CA LYS A 188 -52.65 -32.38 -5.85
C LYS A 188 -53.89 -32.47 -4.95
N GLN A 189 -54.26 -31.39 -4.27
CA GLN A 189 -55.48 -31.37 -3.44
C GLN A 189 -56.76 -31.62 -4.24
N MET A 190 -56.85 -31.07 -5.46
CA MET A 190 -57.98 -31.32 -6.36
C MET A 190 -58.07 -32.80 -6.76
N ARG A 191 -56.93 -33.41 -7.08
CA ARG A 191 -56.84 -34.84 -7.42
C ARG A 191 -57.25 -35.73 -6.24
N ASP A 192 -56.73 -35.45 -5.04
CA ASP A 192 -57.04 -36.24 -3.84
C ASP A 192 -58.52 -36.15 -3.47
N LYS A 193 -59.13 -34.96 -3.58
CA LYS A 193 -60.59 -34.78 -3.38
C LYS A 193 -61.42 -35.55 -4.41
N TYR A 194 -60.99 -35.56 -5.68
CA TYR A 194 -61.68 -36.28 -6.74
C TYR A 194 -61.62 -37.80 -6.52
N ASN A 195 -60.45 -38.32 -6.15
CA ASN A 195 -60.27 -39.73 -5.84
C ASN A 195 -61.09 -40.16 -4.62
N LYS A 196 -61.08 -39.38 -3.54
CA LYS A 196 -61.87 -39.66 -2.34
C LYS A 196 -63.37 -39.64 -2.62
N LYS A 197 -63.84 -38.76 -3.52
CA LYS A 197 -65.25 -38.75 -3.94
C LYS A 197 -65.61 -40.03 -4.70
N LYS A 198 -64.73 -40.50 -5.59
CA LYS A 198 -64.93 -41.78 -6.29
C LYS A 198 -64.94 -42.97 -5.35
N GLU A 199 -64.02 -43.01 -4.38
CA GLU A 199 -64.00 -44.06 -3.34
C GLU A 199 -65.30 -44.07 -2.55
N HIS A 200 -65.81 -42.89 -2.17
CA HIS A 200 -67.08 -42.76 -1.45
C HIS A 200 -68.31 -43.10 -2.31
N GLU A 201 -68.29 -42.80 -3.62
CA GLU A 201 -69.34 -43.21 -4.57
C GLU A 201 -69.32 -44.73 -4.78
N GLN A 202 -68.14 -45.35 -4.74
CA GLN A 202 -67.96 -46.80 -4.88
C GLN A 202 -68.36 -47.55 -3.60
N GLU A 203 -68.01 -47.05 -2.41
CA GLU A 203 -68.50 -47.58 -1.13
C GLU A 203 -70.02 -47.44 -0.97
N VAL A 204 -70.63 -46.38 -1.51
CA VAL A 204 -72.10 -46.22 -1.51
C VAL A 204 -72.76 -47.21 -2.47
N TYR A 205 -72.13 -47.53 -3.61
CA TYR A 205 -72.63 -48.56 -4.53
C TYR A 205 -72.54 -49.96 -3.92
N ASP A 206 -71.41 -50.28 -3.29
CA ASP A 206 -71.17 -51.59 -2.65
C ASP A 206 -72.06 -51.81 -1.41
N ASN A 207 -72.50 -50.76 -0.70
CA ASN A 207 -73.42 -50.86 0.43
C ASN A 207 -74.92 -50.90 0.04
N VAL A 208 -75.27 -50.63 -1.23
CA VAL A 208 -76.65 -50.73 -1.75
C VAL A 208 -76.94 -52.15 -2.30
N GLU A 209 -75.92 -52.97 -2.52
CA GLU A 209 -76.03 -54.37 -3.00
C GLU A 209 -76.12 -55.44 -1.88
N ILE A 210 -76.47 -55.06 -0.64
CA ILE A 210 -76.74 -56.00 0.48
C ILE A 210 -78.20 -55.95 0.92
#